data_AF-A0A6N8HRH8-F1
#
_entry.id   AF-A0A6N8HRH8-F1
#
_cell.length_a   1.000
_cell.length_b   1.000
_cell.length_c   1.000
_cell.angle_alpha   90.00
_cell.angle_beta   90.00
_cell.angle_gamma   90.00
#
_symmetry.space_group_name_H-M   'P 1'
#
loop_
_entity.id
_entity.type
_entity.pdbx_description
1 polymer ?
#
loop_
_entity_poly.entity_id
_entity_poly.type
_entity_poly.pdbx_seq_one_letter_code
_entity_poly.pdbx_strand_id
1 'polypeptide(L)'
;MFTFIEIYLEEVLGIVIKVRNKSVHALLNSQYPFIAFTSSRQGDEHHFPFIDDVELSNIFNPYYEVLSFEQLNKPVRYHQQGTNITLENENTLHQADLKQLAFWKPKTVGEIVFNYWD
;
A
#
# COMPACT_ATOMS: atom_id res chain seq x y z
N MET A 1 16.43 24.20 10.56
CA MET A 1 14.96 24.30 10.64
C MET A 1 14.46 22.92 11.04
N PHE A 2 13.95 22.75 12.26
CA PHE A 2 13.46 21.45 12.72
C PHE A 2 12.05 21.24 12.14
N THR A 3 11.87 20.22 11.31
CA THR A 3 10.54 19.79 10.86
C THR A 3 9.91 19.01 12.01
N PHE A 4 8.88 19.57 12.65
CA PHE A 4 8.07 18.84 13.62
C PHE A 4 7.11 17.92 12.85
N ILE A 5 7.14 16.63 13.19
CA ILE A 5 6.27 15.60 12.61
C ILE A 5 5.31 15.17 13.71
N GLU A 6 4.02 15.38 13.53
CA GLU A 6 2.98 14.84 14.40
C GLU A 6 2.43 13.55 13.79
N ILE A 7 2.38 12.48 14.60
CA ILE A 7 1.94 11.13 14.24
C ILE A 7 0.67 10.81 15.05
N TYR A 8 -0.42 10.49 14.37
CA TYR A 8 -1.67 10.02 14.98
C TYR A 8 -1.98 8.60 14.50
N LEU A 9 -2.38 7.71 15.41
CA LEU A 9 -2.81 6.34 15.11
C LEU A 9 -4.33 6.32 14.87
N GLU A 10 -4.76 5.83 13.71
CA GLU A 10 -6.17 5.44 13.48
C GLU A 10 -6.34 3.92 13.66
N GLU A 11 -7.55 3.48 14.04
CA GLU A 11 -7.90 2.09 14.42
C GLU A 11 -7.63 1.02 13.34
N VAL A 12 -7.14 1.40 12.15
CA VAL A 12 -6.68 0.49 11.11
C VAL A 12 -5.41 1.04 10.46
N LEU A 13 -4.24 0.55 10.89
CA LEU A 13 -2.90 0.57 10.24
C LEU A 13 -2.53 1.81 9.38
N GLY A 14 -2.97 2.99 9.78
CA GLY A 14 -2.72 4.25 9.09
C GLY A 14 -2.20 5.29 10.05
N ILE A 15 -1.16 6.02 9.64
CA ILE A 15 -0.61 7.15 10.38
C ILE A 15 -0.92 8.44 9.63
N VAL A 16 -1.50 9.43 10.31
CA VAL A 16 -1.55 10.78 9.76
C VAL A 16 -0.25 11.50 10.11
N ILE A 17 0.46 11.93 9.07
CA ILE A 17 1.70 12.68 9.16
C ILE A 17 1.42 14.14 8.80
N LYS A 18 1.54 15.02 9.78
CA LYS A 18 1.51 16.47 9.55
C LYS A 18 2.92 16.99 9.40
N VAL A 19 3.22 17.59 8.26
CA VAL A 19 4.49 18.28 8.00
C VAL A 19 4.17 19.68 7.50
N ARG A 20 4.53 20.70 8.29
CA ARG A 20 4.21 22.11 7.97
C ARG A 20 2.69 22.31 7.78
N ASN A 21 2.26 22.59 6.56
CA ASN A 21 0.85 22.82 6.18
C ASN A 21 0.25 21.66 5.35
N LYS A 22 0.96 20.53 5.19
CA LYS A 22 0.45 19.32 4.51
C LYS A 22 0.07 18.25 5.53
N SER A 23 -1.02 17.54 5.26
CA SER A 23 -1.42 16.31 5.95
C SER A 23 -1.30 15.19 4.93
N VAL A 24 -0.47 14.19 5.24
CA VAL A 24 -0.26 13.01 4.40
C VAL A 24 -0.58 11.78 5.24
N HIS A 25 -1.31 10.83 4.66
CA HIS A 25 -1.54 9.55 5.32
C HIS A 25 -0.45 8.58 4.90
N ALA A 26 0.17 7.90 5.86
CA ALA A 26 1.09 6.80 5.61
C ALA A 26 0.39 5.47 5.91
N LEU A 27 0.51 4.53 4.96
CA LEU A 27 0.03 3.16 5.08
C LEU A 27 1.21 2.26 5.36
N LEU A 28 1.10 1.41 6.39
CA LEU A 28 2.12 0.43 6.74
C LEU A 28 1.58 -0.96 6.46
N ASN A 29 2.37 -1.79 5.78
CA ASN A 29 2.03 -3.20 5.60
C ASN A 29 2.23 -3.93 6.94
N SER A 30 1.33 -4.86 7.27
CA SER A 30 1.34 -5.55 8.56
C SER A 30 2.38 -6.67 8.67
N GLN A 31 2.87 -7.17 7.54
CA GLN A 31 3.76 -8.35 7.46
C GLN A 31 5.16 -7.99 6.97
N TYR A 32 5.26 -7.00 6.08
CA TYR A 32 6.49 -6.57 5.43
C TYR A 32 6.82 -5.13 5.83
N PRO A 33 8.11 -4.73 5.84
CA PRO A 33 8.52 -3.37 6.16
C PRO A 33 8.25 -2.41 4.98
N PHE A 34 7.03 -2.42 4.45
CA PHE A 34 6.61 -1.56 3.36
C PHE A 34 5.82 -0.37 3.89
N ILE A 35 6.09 0.80 3.32
CA ILE A 35 5.33 2.02 3.57
C ILE A 35 4.96 2.70 2.26
N ALA A 36 3.79 3.30 2.23
CA ALA A 36 3.34 4.14 1.12
C ALA A 36 2.60 5.37 1.65
N PHE A 37 2.47 6.39 0.81
CA PHE A 37 1.75 7.61 1.15
C PHE A 37 0.49 7.77 0.34
N THR A 38 -0.55 8.34 0.93
CA THR A 38 -1.81 8.65 0.27
C THR A 38 -2.33 10.02 0.68
N SER A 39 -2.99 10.69 -0.27
CA SER A 39 -3.54 12.04 -0.09
C SER A 39 -4.78 12.07 0.80
N SER A 40 -5.53 10.98 0.87
CA SER A 40 -6.70 10.86 1.73
C SER A 40 -7.04 9.40 1.98
N ARG A 41 -7.71 9.15 3.10
CA ARG A 41 -8.42 7.90 3.34
C ARG A 41 -9.90 8.20 3.22
N GLN A 42 -10.47 8.06 2.03
CA GLN A 42 -11.93 8.11 1.90
C GLN A 42 -12.50 6.84 2.51
N GLY A 43 -13.41 7.00 3.47
CA GLY A 43 -14.09 5.87 4.10
C GLY A 43 -14.82 5.05 3.05
N ASP A 44 -14.61 3.74 3.12
CA ASP A 44 -15.31 2.69 2.36
C ASP A 44 -14.71 2.32 0.99
N GLU A 45 -13.65 3.00 0.53
CA GLU A 45 -12.98 2.62 -0.71
C GLU A 45 -11.73 1.76 -0.44
N HIS A 46 -11.71 0.55 -0.99
CA HIS A 46 -10.50 -0.31 -1.08
C HIS A 46 -9.40 0.29 -1.98
N HIS A 47 -9.62 1.48 -2.52
CA HIS A 47 -8.72 2.18 -3.41
C HIS A 47 -8.06 3.35 -2.66
N PHE A 48 -6.73 3.38 -2.68
CA PHE A 48 -5.97 4.46 -2.06
C PHE A 48 -5.44 5.41 -3.14
N PRO A 49 -5.72 6.72 -3.06
CA PRO A 49 -5.11 7.71 -3.94
C PRO A 49 -3.65 7.93 -3.50
N PHE A 50 -2.78 7.01 -3.89
CA PHE A 50 -1.35 7.02 -3.56
C PHE A 50 -0.68 8.29 -4.08
N ILE A 51 0.36 8.75 -3.38
CA ILE A 51 1.21 9.87 -3.77
C ILE A 51 2.66 9.57 -3.44
N ASP A 52 3.59 10.22 -4.14
CA ASP A 52 5.00 10.24 -3.76
C ASP A 52 5.30 11.52 -2.97
N ASP A 53 6.06 11.40 -1.89
CA ASP A 53 6.52 12.55 -1.10
C ASP A 53 8.01 12.39 -0.78
N VAL A 54 8.87 13.09 -1.53
CA VAL A 54 10.34 12.96 -1.43
C VAL A 54 10.86 13.22 -0.01
N GLU A 55 10.26 14.16 0.72
CA GLU A 55 10.69 14.48 2.08
C GLU A 55 10.39 13.31 3.02
N LEU A 56 9.17 12.77 2.96
CA LEU A 56 8.79 11.61 3.76
C LEU A 56 9.54 10.35 3.31
N SER A 57 9.70 10.11 2.01
CA SER A 57 10.48 8.98 1.49
C SER A 57 11.91 8.99 2.06
N ASN A 58 12.57 10.14 2.09
CA ASN A 58 13.92 10.26 2.67
C ASN A 58 13.96 9.98 4.18
N ILE A 59 12.89 10.33 4.91
CA ILE A 59 12.76 10.05 6.34
C ILE A 59 12.55 8.56 6.62
N PHE A 60 11.75 7.88 5.78
CA PHE A 60 11.35 6.48 6.03
C PHE A 60 12.21 5.43 5.34
N ASN A 61 12.90 5.75 4.24
CA ASN A 61 13.79 4.82 3.52
C ASN A 61 14.81 4.07 4.40
N PRO A 62 15.35 4.64 5.51
CA PRO A 62 16.23 3.88 6.40
C PRO A 62 15.56 2.74 7.17
N TYR A 63 14.22 2.74 7.28
CA TYR A 63 13.46 1.83 8.14
C TYR A 63 12.46 0.96 7.36
N TYR A 64 11.97 1.46 6.23
CA TYR A 64 10.95 0.82 5.39
C TYR A 64 11.36 0.90 3.93
N GLU A 65 10.91 -0.06 3.12
CA GLU A 65 10.86 0.09 1.67
C GLU A 65 9.68 1.01 1.33
N VAL A 66 10.01 2.20 0.82
CA VAL A 66 9.01 3.19 0.41
C VAL A 66 8.54 2.87 -1.00
N LEU A 67 7.31 2.38 -1.13
CA LEU A 67 6.71 1.99 -2.40
C LEU A 67 6.18 3.23 -3.14
N SER A 68 6.51 3.35 -4.42
CA SER A 68 6.14 4.51 -5.24
C SER A 68 4.70 4.44 -5.74
N PHE A 69 4.15 5.61 -6.08
CA PHE A 69 2.89 5.75 -6.80
C PHE A 69 2.81 4.82 -8.03
N GLU A 70 3.89 4.77 -8.82
CA GLU A 70 3.94 3.97 -10.05
C GLU A 70 3.89 2.47 -9.75
N GLN A 71 4.65 2.00 -8.74
CA GLN A 71 4.63 0.61 -8.33
C GLN A 71 3.24 0.18 -7.84
N LEU A 72 2.60 1.03 -7.03
CA LEU A 72 1.33 0.72 -6.37
C LEU A 72 0.12 0.81 -7.31
N ASN A 73 0.15 1.69 -8.31
CA ASN A 73 -0.91 1.79 -9.31
C ASN A 73 -0.74 0.83 -10.48
N LYS A 74 0.31 0.01 -10.47
CA LYS A 74 0.52 -1.00 -11.51
C LYS A 74 -0.68 -1.96 -11.50
N PRO A 75 -1.31 -2.21 -12.67
CA PRO A 75 -2.47 -3.07 -12.73
C PRO A 75 -2.07 -4.51 -12.42
N VAL A 76 -3.00 -5.22 -11.80
CA VAL A 76 -2.87 -6.65 -11.54
C VAL A 76 -3.73 -7.40 -12.54
N ARG A 77 -3.12 -8.36 -13.21
CA ARG A 77 -3.82 -9.28 -14.13
C ARG A 77 -3.45 -10.70 -13.77
N TYR A 78 -4.45 -11.57 -13.74
CA TYR A 78 -4.26 -12.98 -13.48
C TYR A 78 -5.03 -13.83 -14.46
N HIS A 79 -4.49 -15.03 -14.69
CA HIS A 79 -5.11 -16.08 -15.48
C HIS A 79 -5.42 -17.25 -14.56
N GLN A 80 -6.54 -17.92 -14.82
CA GLN A 80 -6.93 -19.12 -14.10
C GLN A 80 -7.10 -20.28 -15.07
N GLN A 81 -6.39 -21.38 -14.80
CA GLN A 81 -6.52 -22.64 -15.52
C GLN A 81 -6.81 -23.76 -14.52
N GLY A 82 -8.08 -24.17 -14.43
CA GLY A 82 -8.54 -25.09 -13.39
C GLY A 82 -8.37 -24.49 -11.99
N THR A 83 -7.60 -25.16 -11.14
CA THR A 83 -7.28 -24.69 -9.77
C THR A 83 -6.02 -23.84 -9.68
N ASN A 84 -5.25 -23.74 -10.77
CA ASN A 84 -4.02 -22.97 -10.80
C ASN A 84 -4.30 -21.54 -11.21
N ILE A 85 -3.79 -20.60 -10.43
CA ILE A 85 -3.86 -19.17 -10.70
C ILE A 85 -2.44 -18.68 -10.93
N THR A 86 -2.26 -17.81 -11.93
CA THR A 86 -0.98 -17.18 -12.24
C THR A 86 -1.16 -15.69 -12.45
N LEU A 87 -0.34 -14.87 -11.82
CA LEU A 87 -0.25 -13.43 -12.05
C LEU A 87 0.69 -13.14 -13.22
N GLU A 88 0.35 -12.12 -14.02
CA GLU A 88 1.27 -11.57 -15.02
C GLU A 88 2.41 -10.78 -14.36
N ASN A 89 2.14 -10.17 -13.21
CA ASN A 89 3.14 -9.48 -12.41
C ASN A 89 4.12 -10.51 -11.80
N GLU A 90 5.42 -10.24 -11.89
CA GLU A 90 6.42 -10.98 -11.11
C GLU A 90 6.05 -10.92 -9.62
N ASN A 91 6.02 -12.08 -8.97
CA ASN A 91 5.58 -12.22 -7.60
C ASN A 91 6.17 -13.48 -6.97
N THR A 92 6.15 -13.52 -5.64
CA THR A 92 6.60 -14.66 -4.83
C THR A 92 5.43 -15.32 -4.07
N LEU A 93 4.19 -15.04 -4.50
CA LEU A 93 2.99 -15.47 -3.81
C LEU A 93 2.75 -16.97 -3.96
N HIS A 94 2.28 -17.60 -2.90
CA HIS A 94 1.90 -19.01 -2.95
C HIS A 94 0.49 -19.17 -3.53
N GLN A 95 0.15 -20.38 -3.99
CA GLN A 95 -1.17 -20.65 -4.57
C GLN A 95 -2.34 -20.37 -3.61
N ALA A 96 -2.12 -20.38 -2.29
CA ALA A 96 -3.13 -19.97 -1.32
C ALA A 96 -3.43 -18.46 -1.42
N ASP A 97 -2.39 -17.62 -1.47
CA ASP A 97 -2.50 -16.17 -1.62
C ASP A 97 -3.13 -15.81 -2.97
N LEU A 98 -2.74 -16.52 -4.04
CA LEU A 98 -3.29 -16.33 -5.38
C LEU A 98 -4.80 -16.64 -5.44
N LYS A 99 -5.29 -17.60 -4.64
CA LYS A 99 -6.73 -17.87 -4.52
C LYS A 99 -7.47 -16.74 -3.82
N GLN A 100 -6.88 -16.17 -2.77
CA GLN A 100 -7.42 -14.98 -2.11
C GLN A 100 -7.51 -13.80 -3.09
N LEU A 101 -6.46 -13.58 -3.88
CA LEU A 101 -6.47 -12.56 -4.94
C LEU A 101 -7.59 -12.77 -5.96
N ALA A 102 -7.82 -14.00 -6.41
CA ALA A 102 -8.90 -14.29 -7.36
C ALA A 102 -10.31 -14.11 -6.74
N PHE A 103 -10.44 -14.25 -5.41
CA PHE A 103 -11.68 -14.00 -4.69
C PHE A 103 -11.96 -12.50 -4.56
N TRP A 104 -11.02 -11.73 -4.00
CA TRP A 104 -11.19 -10.29 -3.76
C TRP A 104 -11.02 -9.41 -5.01
N LYS A 105 -10.32 -9.92 -6.03
CA LYS A 105 -10.13 -9.28 -7.34
C LYS A 105 -9.56 -7.86 -7.25
N PRO A 106 -8.40 -7.68 -6.59
CA PRO A 106 -7.75 -6.39 -6.56
C PRO A 106 -7.36 -5.95 -7.97
N LYS A 107 -7.44 -4.65 -8.22
CA LYS A 107 -7.15 -4.04 -9.52
C LYS A 107 -5.70 -3.61 -9.63
N THR A 108 -5.07 -3.27 -8.51
CA THR A 108 -3.71 -2.71 -8.47
C THR A 108 -2.83 -3.43 -7.45
N VAL A 109 -1.51 -3.27 -7.59
CA VAL A 109 -0.55 -3.80 -6.61
C VAL A 109 -0.77 -3.20 -5.23
N GLY A 110 -1.11 -1.91 -5.13
CA GLY A 110 -1.36 -1.26 -3.85
C GLY A 110 -2.55 -1.84 -3.10
N GLU A 111 -3.58 -2.30 -3.82
CA GLU A 111 -4.69 -3.03 -3.22
C GLU A 111 -4.24 -4.39 -2.68
N ILE A 112 -3.31 -5.08 -3.34
CA ILE A 112 -2.69 -6.32 -2.82
C ILE A 112 -1.92 -6.04 -1.53
N VAL A 113 -1.08 -5.02 -1.56
CA VAL A 113 -0.13 -4.76 -0.48
C VAL A 113 -0.80 -4.16 0.75
N PHE A 114 -1.80 -3.28 0.61
CA PHE A 114 -2.32 -2.51 1.74
C PHE A 114 -3.78 -2.78 2.12
N ASN A 115 -4.52 -3.62 1.38
CA ASN A 115 -5.84 -4.05 1.86
C ASN A 115 -5.73 -5.13 2.94
N TYR A 116 -6.78 -5.20 3.76
CA TYR A 116 -6.99 -6.29 4.70
C TYR A 116 -7.57 -7.50 3.97
N TRP A 117 -6.93 -8.65 4.14
CA TRP A 117 -7.33 -9.94 3.57
C TRP A 117 -7.84 -10.79 4.74
N ASP A 118 -9.06 -11.32 4.65
CA ASP A 118 -9.64 -12.24 5.64
C ASP A 118 -9.13 -13.68 5.47
#